data_AF-A0A819ZRA3-F1
#
_entry.id   AF-A0A819ZRA3-F1
#
_cell.length_a   1.000
_cell.length_b   1.000
_cell.length_c   1.000
_cell.angle_alpha   90.00
_cell.angle_beta   90.00
_cell.angle_gamma   90.00
#
_symmetry.space_group_name_H-M   'P 1'
#
loop_
_entity.id
_entity.type
_entity.pdbx_description
1 polymer ?
#
loop_
_entity_poly.entity_id
_entity_poly.type
_entity_poly.pdbx_seq_one_letter_code
_entity_poly.pdbx_strand_id
1 'polypeptide(L)'
;MPLNIVQLDLIGRYLNIYLGSFMLIAGLLGSCINLWLFTRHRFRKSSCSRFVIASSLFDILHLIVALFLRVLADGFGKDPASSSVIGCR
;
A
#
# COMPACT_ATOMS: atom_id res chain seq x y z
N MET A 1 8.12 26.68 22.07
CA MET A 1 9.24 25.71 22.01
C MET A 1 9.40 25.29 20.57
N PRO A 2 10.52 25.59 19.89
CA PRO A 2 10.71 25.19 18.51
C PRO A 2 10.82 23.66 18.42
N LEU A 3 10.08 23.07 17.49
CA LEU A 3 10.16 21.64 17.20
C LEU A 3 11.52 21.38 16.54
N ASN A 4 12.35 20.57 17.19
CA ASN A 4 13.67 20.25 16.67
C ASN A 4 13.54 19.23 15.52
N ILE A 5 14.36 19.34 14.47
CA ILE A 5 14.33 18.48 13.27
C ILE A 5 14.32 16.97 13.61
N VAL A 6 15.03 16.58 14.67
CA VAL A 6 15.08 15.19 15.16
C VAL A 6 13.73 14.69 15.67
N GLN A 7 12.91 15.55 16.29
CA GLN A 7 11.59 15.15 16.78
C GLN A 7 10.59 14.97 15.64
N LEU A 8 10.68 15.79 14.59
CA LEU A 8 9.83 15.68 13.42
C LEU A 8 10.10 14.39 12.65
N ASP A 9 11.38 14.01 12.53
CA ASP A 9 11.80 12.75 11.91
C ASP A 9 11.27 11.53 12.68
N LEU A 10 11.39 11.55 14.01
CA LEU A 10 10.88 10.48 14.86
C LEU A 10 9.37 10.28 14.72
N ILE A 11 8.61 11.39 14.75
CA ILE A 11 7.15 11.36 14.58
C ILE A 11 6.78 10.86 13.19
N GLY A 12 7.47 11.33 12.14
CA GLY A 12 7.27 10.88 10.77
C GLY A 12 7.45 9.37 10.63
N ARG A 13 8.51 8.82 11.24
CA ARG A 13 8.79 7.38 11.23
C ARG A 13 7.71 6.57 11.95
N TYR A 14 7.28 6.99 13.14
CA TYR A 14 6.18 6.31 13.85
C TYR A 14 4.88 6.37 13.08
N LEU A 15 4.56 7.53 12.50
CA LEU A 15 3.35 7.72 11.72
C LEU A 15 3.36 6.82 10.48
N ASN A 16 4.50 6.72 9.78
CA ASN A 16 4.63 5.84 8.63
C ASN A 16 4.50 4.34 8.99
N ILE A 17 5.04 3.91 10.15
CA ILE A 17 4.88 2.52 10.61
C ILE A 17 3.41 2.24 10.96
N TYR A 18 2.80 3.03 11.85
CA TYR A 18 1.45 2.75 12.36
C TYR A 18 0.37 3.03 11.32
N LEU A 19 0.41 4.21 10.69
CA LEU A 19 -0.58 4.57 9.68
C LEU A 19 -0.37 3.76 8.40
N GLY A 20 0.88 3.55 7.98
CA GLY A 20 1.20 2.77 6.79
C GLY A 20 0.80 1.30 6.93
N SER A 21 1.08 0.65 8.06
CA SER A 21 0.63 -0.73 8.32
C SER A 21 -0.90 -0.83 8.39
N PHE A 22 -1.57 0.13 9.04
CA PHE A 22 -3.04 0.18 9.07
C PHE A 22 -3.64 0.35 7.66
N MET A 23 -3.13 1.28 6.86
CA MET A 23 -3.56 1.47 5.46
C MET A 23 -3.31 0.23 4.60
N LEU A 24 -2.22 -0.50 4.83
CA LEU A 24 -1.91 -1.73 4.09
C LEU A 24 -2.98 -2.80 4.37
N ILE A 25 -3.32 -3.01 5.65
CA ILE A 25 -4.36 -3.98 6.05
C ILE A 25 -5.74 -3.53 5.54
N ALA A 26 -6.11 -2.27 5.76
CA ALA A 26 -7.41 -1.76 5.35
C ALA A 26 -7.56 -1.76 3.82
N GLY A 27 -6.52 -1.38 3.09
CA GLY A 27 -6.48 -1.40 1.63
C GLY A 27 -6.59 -2.81 1.06
N LEU A 28 -5.87 -3.78 1.62
CA LEU A 28 -6.00 -5.19 1.23
C LEU A 28 -7.42 -5.72 1.49
N LEU A 29 -8.00 -5.44 2.66
CA LEU A 29 -9.36 -5.87 2.97
C LEU A 29 -10.38 -5.25 2.01
N GLY A 30 -10.29 -3.94 1.75
CA GLY A 30 -11.16 -3.24 0.80
C GLY A 30 -11.08 -3.81 -0.62
N SER A 31 -9.86 -4.04 -1.12
CA SER A 31 -9.65 -4.62 -2.45
C SER A 31 -10.11 -6.08 -2.53
N CYS A 32 -9.92 -6.87 -1.48
CA CYS A 32 -10.44 -8.24 -1.39
C CYS A 32 -11.96 -8.27 -1.40
N ILE A 33 -12.63 -7.38 -0.67
CA ILE A 33 -14.09 -7.25 -0.66
C ILE A 33 -14.60 -6.85 -2.05
N ASN A 34 -13.96 -5.89 -2.71
CA ASN A 34 -14.29 -5.50 -4.09
C ASN A 34 -14.16 -6.69 -5.04
N LEU A 35 -13.04 -7.41 -4.99
CA LEU A 35 -12.80 -8.56 -5.85
C LEU A 35 -13.82 -9.67 -5.59
N TRP A 36 -14.16 -9.93 -4.32
CA TRP A 36 -15.18 -10.90 -3.96
C TRP A 36 -16.58 -10.51 -4.45
N LEU A 37 -16.97 -9.23 -4.29
CA LEU A 37 -18.27 -8.71 -4.70
C LEU A 37 -18.44 -8.77 -6.23
N PHE A 38 -17.43 -8.31 -6.98
CA PHE A 38 -17.49 -8.27 -8.45
C PHE A 38 -17.24 -9.62 -9.12
N THR A 39 -16.67 -10.60 -8.40
CA THR A 39 -16.58 -11.99 -8.89
C THR A 39 -17.95 -12.70 -8.93
N ARG A 40 -18.97 -12.19 -8.22
CA ARG A 40 -20.33 -12.77 -8.29
C ARG A 40 -20.90 -12.75 -9.71
N HIS A 41 -21.56 -13.84 -10.07
CA HIS A 41 -22.07 -14.13 -11.41
C HIS A 41 -23.04 -13.08 -11.99
N ARG A 42 -23.67 -12.28 -11.13
CA ARG A 42 -24.56 -11.16 -11.50
C ARG A 42 -23.82 -9.95 -12.07
N PHE A 43 -22.57 -9.71 -11.68
CA PHE A 43 -21.82 -8.50 -12.06
C PHE A 43 -20.79 -8.74 -13.18
N ARG A 44 -20.32 -9.99 -13.35
CA ARG A 44 -19.33 -10.37 -14.39
C ARG A 44 -19.70 -10.03 -15.84
N LYS A 45 -20.97 -9.79 -16.16
CA LYS A 45 -21.42 -9.45 -17.53
C LYS A 45 -21.26 -7.96 -17.87
N SER A 46 -21.07 -7.08 -16.89
CA SER A 46 -20.93 -5.65 -17.12
C SER A 46 -19.48 -5.27 -17.40
N SER A 47 -19.24 -4.46 -18.42
CA SER A 47 -17.90 -3.92 -18.73
C SER A 47 -17.32 -3.08 -17.58
N CYS A 48 -18.17 -2.40 -16.80
CA CYS A 48 -17.74 -1.68 -15.58
C CYS A 48 -17.18 -2.65 -14.51
N SER A 49 -17.79 -3.81 -14.33
CA SER A 49 -17.32 -4.79 -13.34
C SER A 49 -15.92 -5.32 -13.68
N ARG A 50 -15.61 -5.51 -14.97
CA ARG A 50 -14.28 -5.95 -15.42
C ARG A 50 -13.22 -4.87 -15.16
N PHE A 51 -13.55 -3.60 -15.39
CA PHE A 51 -12.67 -2.49 -15.06
C PHE A 51 -12.38 -2.40 -13.57
N VAL A 52 -13.41 -2.52 -12.71
CA VAL A 52 -13.21 -2.46 -11.26
C VAL A 52 -12.39 -3.63 -10.73
N ILE A 53 -12.54 -4.83 -11.29
CA ILE A 53 -11.69 -5.98 -10.96
C ILE A 53 -10.23 -5.71 -11.34
N ALA A 54 -9.97 -5.19 -12.55
CA ALA A 54 -8.64 -4.86 -13.00
C ALA A 54 -7.99 -3.75 -12.15
N SER A 55 -8.75 -2.71 -11.80
CA SER A 55 -8.31 -1.65 -10.88
C SER A 55 -8.00 -2.22 -9.50
N SER A 56 -8.87 -3.08 -8.95
CA SER A 56 -8.65 -3.69 -7.62
C SER A 56 -7.39 -4.56 -7.61
N LEU A 57 -7.08 -5.27 -8.69
CA LEU A 57 -5.83 -6.02 -8.84
C LEU A 57 -4.61 -5.10 -8.87
N PHE A 58 -4.69 -3.99 -9.61
CA PHE A 58 -3.62 -2.99 -9.65
C PHE A 58 -3.42 -2.34 -8.28
N ASP A 59 -4.48 -2.00 -7.57
CA ASP A 59 -4.43 -1.44 -6.21
C ASP A 59 -3.78 -2.42 -5.23
N ILE A 60 -4.09 -3.72 -5.32
CA ILE A 60 -3.42 -4.76 -4.50
C ILE A 60 -1.93 -4.81 -4.81
N LEU A 61 -1.53 -4.84 -6.08
CA LEU A 61 -0.12 -4.83 -6.48
C LEU A 61 0.59 -3.56 -5.99
N HIS A 62 -0.05 -2.41 -6.12
CA HIS A 62 0.51 -1.13 -5.71
C HIS A 62 0.68 -1.05 -4.18
N LEU A 63 -0.32 -1.53 -3.41
CA LEU A 63 -0.23 -1.63 -1.95
C LEU A 63 0.90 -2.58 -1.51
N ILE A 64 1.03 -3.75 -2.15
CA ILE A 64 2.05 -4.73 -1.82
C ILE A 64 3.45 -4.25 -2.19
N VAL A 65 3.62 -3.53 -3.29
CA VAL A 65 4.94 -3.08 -3.74
C VAL A 65 5.27 -1.73 -3.11
N ALA A 66 4.55 -0.66 -3.44
CA ALA A 66 4.96 0.68 -3.03
C ALA A 66 4.78 0.92 -1.54
N LEU A 67 3.61 0.57 -0.97
CA LEU A 67 3.34 0.88 0.44
C LEU A 67 4.19 -0.01 1.37
N PHE A 68 4.35 -1.29 1.04
CA PHE A 68 5.24 -2.18 1.78
C PHE A 68 6.70 -1.71 1.74
N LEU A 69 7.22 -1.40 0.54
CA LEU A 69 8.60 -0.89 0.39
C LEU A 69 8.78 0.41 1.18
N ARG A 70 7.80 1.31 1.15
CA ARG A 70 7.84 2.58 1.90
C ARG A 70 7.84 2.37 3.41
N VAL A 71 7.02 1.45 3.92
CA VAL A 71 7.00 1.13 5.35
C VAL A 71 8.33 0.48 5.78
N LEU A 72 8.94 -0.33 4.91
CA LEU A 72 10.23 -0.97 5.20
C LEU A 72 11.40 0.02 5.15
N ALA A 73 11.41 0.90 4.14
CA ALA A 73 12.38 1.97 3.93
C ALA A 73 12.34 3.01 5.05
N ASP A 74 11.29 3.80 5.11
CA ASP A 74 11.15 4.93 6.03
C ASP A 74 10.85 4.47 7.47
N GLY A 75 10.13 3.36 7.64
CA GLY A 75 9.74 2.86 8.97
C GLY A 75 10.84 2.07 9.67
N PHE A 76 11.44 1.11 8.97
CA PHE A 76 12.45 0.20 9.52
C PHE A 76 13.89 0.56 9.15
N GLY A 77 14.11 1.60 8.32
CA GLY A 77 15.44 2.00 7.87
C GLY A 77 16.12 0.95 6.99
N LYS A 78 15.34 0.05 6.37
CA LYS A 78 15.85 -0.94 5.43
C LYS A 78 15.31 -0.57 4.05
N ASP A 79 16.19 -0.13 3.18
CA ASP A 79 15.89 0.15 1.77
C ASP A 79 16.20 -1.08 0.90
N PRO A 80 15.26 -2.03 0.74
CA PRO A 80 15.47 -3.16 -0.16
C PRO A 80 15.54 -2.69 -1.62
N ALA A 81 14.93 -1.56 -1.97
CA ALA A 81 15.03 -0.97 -3.29
C ALA A 81 16.48 -0.60 -3.60
N SER A 82 17.16 0.14 -2.73
CA SER A 82 18.58 0.53 -2.92
C SER A 82 19.54 -0.67 -2.92
N SER A 83 19.13 -1.81 -2.34
CA SER A 83 19.93 -3.04 -2.28
C SER A 83 19.63 -4.05 -3.40
N SER A 84 18.57 -3.84 -4.19
CA SER A 84 18.10 -4.80 -5.20
C SER A 84 18.29 -4.28 -6.62
N VAL A 85 18.64 -5.17 -7.57
CA VAL A 85 18.81 -4.81 -8.99
C VAL A 85 17.46 -4.50 -9.68
N ILE A 86 16.34 -4.84 -9.03
CA ILE A 86 14.98 -4.79 -9.61
C ILE A 86 14.27 -3.47 -9.29
N GLY A 87 14.50 -2.88 -8.11
CA GLY A 87 14.08 -1.52 -7.80
C GLY A 87 15.28 -0.60 -7.94
N CYS A 88 15.32 0.22 -8.98
CA CYS A 88 16.50 1.03 -9.33
C CYS A 88 17.14 1.77 -8.15
N ARG A 89 18.46 1.93 -8.27
CA ARG A 89 19.26 2.89 -7.50
C ARG A 89 18.87 4.33 -7.84
#